data_AF-K2AQH2-F1
#
_entry.id   AF-K2AQH2-F1
#
_cell.length_a   1.000
_cell.length_b   1.000
_cell.length_c   1.000
_cell.angle_alpha   90.00
_cell.angle_beta   90.00
_cell.angle_gamma   90.00
#
_symmetry.space_group_name_H-M   'P 1'
#
loop_
_entity.id
_entity.type
_entity.pdbx_description
1 polymer ?
#
loop_
_entity_poly.entity_id
_entity_poly.type
_entity_poly.pdbx_seq_one_letter_code
_entity_poly.pdbx_strand_id
1 'polypeptide(L)'
;MKNYKNQIITAKSVADQIKQGSFAICGIMLESNLVAGNQRLENNLTLKYGQSITDECISWEETLPLFTELATAIRQRRLKKCNPC
;
A
#
# COMPACT_ATOMS: atom_id res chain seq x y z
N MET A 1 7.16 16.00 -9.09
CA MET A 1 6.44 16.32 -7.84
C MET A 1 6.07 15.00 -7.15
N LYS A 2 6.26 14.86 -5.83
CA LYS A 2 5.87 13.65 -5.08
C LYS A 2 4.34 13.62 -4.94
N ASN A 3 3.72 12.46 -5.15
CA ASN A 3 2.26 12.26 -5.00
C ASN A 3 2.01 10.96 -4.26
N TYR A 4 1.46 11.04 -3.05
CA TYR A 4 1.20 9.89 -2.18
C TYR A 4 0.23 8.87 -2.80
N LYS A 5 -0.65 9.28 -3.72
CA LYS A 5 -1.58 8.37 -4.42
C LYS A 5 -0.86 7.40 -5.36
N ASN A 6 0.36 7.73 -5.79
CA ASN A 6 1.15 6.84 -6.63
C ASN A 6 1.56 5.56 -5.91
N GLN A 7 1.54 5.54 -4.56
CA GLN A 7 1.78 4.33 -3.77
C GLN A 7 0.81 3.21 -4.15
N ILE A 8 -0.44 3.54 -4.52
CA ILE A 8 -1.44 2.58 -4.98
C ILE A 8 -0.99 1.95 -6.30
N ILE A 9 -0.57 2.76 -7.26
CA ILE A 9 -0.12 2.30 -8.58
C ILE A 9 1.13 1.41 -8.43
N THR A 10 2.08 1.84 -7.59
CA THR A 10 3.30 1.08 -7.31
C THR A 10 2.99 -0.26 -6.64
N ALA A 11 2.11 -0.27 -5.64
CA ALA A 11 1.71 -1.50 -4.96
C ALA A 11 1.02 -2.50 -5.90
N LYS A 12 0.16 -2.01 -6.81
CA LYS A 12 -0.48 -2.84 -7.85
C LYS A 12 0.55 -3.43 -8.82
N SER A 13 1.51 -2.62 -9.27
CA SER A 13 2.60 -3.11 -10.13
C SER A 13 3.43 -4.20 -9.45
N VAL A 14 3.70 -4.07 -8.15
CA VAL A 14 4.38 -5.11 -7.37
C VAL A 14 3.49 -6.35 -7.23
N ALA A 15 2.19 -6.19 -6.96
CA ALA A 15 1.24 -7.30 -6.91
C ALA A 15 1.22 -8.08 -8.23
N ASP A 16 1.25 -7.39 -9.38
CA ASP A 16 1.32 -8.03 -10.69
C ASP A 16 2.61 -8.83 -10.89
N GLN A 17 3.77 -8.31 -10.49
CA GLN A 17 5.04 -9.05 -10.56
C GLN A 17 5.01 -10.31 -9.68
N ILE A 18 4.45 -10.20 -8.46
CA ILE A 18 4.27 -11.35 -7.55
C ILE A 18 3.35 -12.38 -8.21
N LYS A 19 2.18 -11.97 -8.69
CA LYS A 19 1.20 -12.81 -9.38
C LYS A 19 1.77 -13.50 -10.61
N GLN A 20 2.69 -12.84 -11.33
CA GLN A 20 3.35 -13.41 -12.51
C GLN A 20 4.33 -14.53 -12.15
N GLY A 21 4.87 -14.57 -10.92
CA GLY A 21 5.76 -15.63 -10.47
C GLY A 21 7.00 -15.13 -9.72
N SER A 22 7.16 -13.82 -9.50
CA SER A 22 8.37 -13.29 -8.89
C SER A 22 8.55 -13.78 -7.45
N PHE A 23 9.72 -14.36 -7.16
CA PHE A 23 10.17 -14.71 -5.81
C PHE A 23 11.24 -13.75 -5.27
N ALA A 24 11.70 -12.79 -6.08
CA ALA A 24 12.74 -11.84 -5.70
C ALA A 24 12.25 -10.73 -4.75
N ILE A 25 10.94 -10.47 -4.72
CA ILE A 25 10.34 -9.41 -3.89
C ILE A 25 9.98 -9.98 -2.53
N CYS A 26 10.68 -9.52 -1.48
CA CYS A 26 10.46 -9.97 -0.10
C CYS A 26 9.28 -9.25 0.58
N GLY A 27 9.00 -8.00 0.20
CA GLY A 27 7.95 -7.18 0.80
C GLY A 27 7.87 -5.80 0.17
N ILE A 28 6.93 -5.00 0.67
CA ILE A 28 6.74 -3.59 0.30
C ILE A 28 6.54 -2.75 1.57
N MET A 29 6.74 -1.44 1.44
CA MET A 29 6.43 -0.45 2.47
C MET A 29 5.33 0.48 1.95
N LEU A 30 4.35 0.80 2.79
CA LEU A 30 3.24 1.71 2.47
C LEU A 30 3.09 2.73 3.61
N GLU A 31 2.92 4.00 3.26
CA GLU A 31 2.58 5.06 4.21
C GLU A 31 1.06 5.24 4.24
N SER A 32 0.44 4.76 5.31
CA SER A 32 -1.02 4.71 5.50
C SER A 32 -1.41 5.30 6.86
N ASN A 33 -2.55 5.97 6.91
CA ASN A 33 -3.17 6.44 8.14
C ASN A 33 -4.71 6.36 8.00
N LEU A 34 -5.46 6.62 9.08
CA LEU A 34 -6.92 6.55 9.01
C LEU A 34 -7.48 7.54 7.97
N VAL A 35 -6.88 8.72 7.88
CA VAL A 35 -7.25 9.80 6.97
C VAL A 35 -6.09 10.09 6.03
N ALA A 36 -6.39 10.22 4.74
CA ALA A 36 -5.39 10.52 3.71
C ALA A 36 -4.74 11.91 3.86
N GLY A 37 -3.60 12.07 3.20
CA GLY A 37 -2.81 13.29 3.15
C GLY A 37 -2.03 13.53 4.45
N ASN A 38 -1.71 14.79 4.71
CA ASN A 38 -1.11 15.24 5.96
C ASN A 38 -1.80 16.50 6.49
N GLN A 39 -1.41 16.92 7.69
CA GLN A 39 -1.82 18.15 8.34
C GLN A 39 -0.59 18.83 8.94
N ARG A 40 -0.61 20.15 9.05
CA ARG A 40 0.47 20.92 9.68
C ARG A 40 0.25 21.04 11.18
N LEU A 41 1.34 20.98 11.93
CA LEU A 41 1.38 21.36 13.34
C LEU A 41 1.39 22.89 13.42
N GLU A 42 0.23 23.48 13.67
CA GLU A 42 0.10 24.92 13.93
C GLU A 42 -0.37 25.14 15.37
N ASN A 43 0.14 26.20 16.01
CA ASN A 43 -0.21 26.52 17.39
C ASN A 43 -1.72 26.80 17.50
N ASN A 44 -2.37 26.18 18.50
CA ASN A 44 -3.80 26.35 18.84
C ASN A 44 -4.82 25.72 17.87
N LEU A 45 -4.41 24.81 16.96
CA LEU A 45 -5.35 24.02 16.17
C LEU A 45 -5.58 22.62 16.76
N THR A 46 -6.84 22.19 16.79
CA THR A 46 -7.20 20.80 17.08
C THR A 46 -6.82 19.93 15.88
N LEU A 47 -5.84 19.04 16.05
CA LEU A 47 -5.43 18.11 15.02
C LEU A 47 -6.57 17.15 14.66
N LYS A 48 -6.70 16.84 13.37
CA LYS A 48 -7.58 15.78 12.89
C LYS A 48 -6.99 14.44 13.33
N TYR A 49 -7.73 13.72 14.16
CA TYR A 49 -7.34 12.38 14.59
C TYR A 49 -7.13 11.47 13.37
N GLY A 50 -6.02 10.73 13.37
CA GLY A 50 -5.70 9.76 12.32
C GLY A 50 -5.24 10.36 10.98
N GLN A 51 -4.79 11.62 10.95
CA GLN A 51 -4.14 12.22 9.79
C GLN A 51 -2.66 12.50 10.09
N SER A 52 -1.76 12.17 9.16
CA SER A 52 -0.31 12.32 9.34
C SER A 52 0.11 13.77 9.57
N ILE A 53 1.10 14.02 10.42
CA ILE A 53 1.74 15.35 10.61
C ILE A 53 3.06 15.50 9.85
N THR A 54 3.46 14.44 9.13
CA THR A 54 4.73 14.29 8.41
C THR A 54 4.45 14.10 6.92
N ASP A 55 4.86 12.96 6.35
CA ASP A 55 4.57 12.61 4.96
C ASP A 55 3.08 12.30 4.73
N GLU A 56 2.60 12.55 3.52
CA GLU A 56 1.22 12.30 3.11
C GLU A 56 0.94 10.80 3.01
N CYS A 57 -0.07 10.32 3.73
CA CYS A 57 -0.47 8.91 3.72
C CYS A 57 -1.68 8.65 2.82
N ILE A 58 -1.84 7.42 2.34
CA ILE A 58 -3.16 6.95 1.84
C ILE A 58 -4.10 6.69 3.02
N SER A 59 -5.42 6.72 2.78
CA SER A 59 -6.40 6.45 3.84
C SER A 59 -6.57 4.96 4.11
N TRP A 60 -7.30 4.63 5.18
CA TRP A 60 -7.66 3.25 5.48
C TRP A 60 -8.53 2.63 4.40
N GLU A 61 -9.46 3.39 3.83
CA GLU A 61 -10.34 2.97 2.73
C GLU A 61 -9.56 2.63 1.45
N GLU A 62 -8.41 3.28 1.23
CA GLU A 62 -7.50 2.97 0.12
C GLU A 62 -6.57 1.79 0.45
N THR A 63 -6.22 1.63 1.73
CA THR A 63 -5.28 0.60 2.22
C THR A 63 -5.91 -0.80 2.22
N LEU A 64 -7.15 -0.93 2.66
CA LEU A 64 -7.80 -2.24 2.81
C LEU A 64 -7.94 -3.01 1.47
N PRO A 65 -8.35 -2.37 0.35
CA PRO A 65 -8.34 -3.01 -0.97
C PRO A 65 -6.95 -3.45 -1.41
N LEU A 66 -5.92 -2.64 -1.15
CA LEU A 66 -4.53 -2.98 -1.49
C LEU A 66 -4.05 -4.24 -0.76
N PHE A 67 -4.35 -4.39 0.53
CA PHE A 67 -4.03 -5.61 1.27
C PHE A 67 -4.72 -6.84 0.69
N THR A 68 -5.99 -6.70 0.28
CA THR A 68 -6.73 -7.79 -0.37
C THR A 68 -6.09 -8.19 -1.71
N GLU A 69 -5.68 -7.22 -2.50
CA GLU A 69 -5.01 -7.42 -3.79
C GLU A 69 -3.64 -8.11 -3.64
N LEU A 70 -2.80 -7.61 -2.73
CA LEU A 70 -1.49 -8.20 -2.42
C LEU A 70 -1.62 -9.64 -1.89
N ALA A 71 -2.57 -9.89 -0.99
CA ALA A 71 -2.86 -11.23 -0.50
C ALA A 71 -3.31 -12.16 -1.63
N THR A 72 -4.12 -11.66 -2.57
CA THR A 72 -4.56 -12.41 -3.74
C THR A 72 -3.39 -12.74 -4.67
N ALA A 73 -2.50 -11.78 -4.96
CA ALA A 73 -1.31 -12.00 -5.76
C ALA A 73 -0.40 -13.09 -5.17
N ILE A 74 -0.19 -13.07 -3.84
CA ILE A 74 0.60 -14.10 -3.15
C ILE A 74 -0.05 -15.48 -3.27
N ARG A 75 -1.37 -15.59 -3.08
CA ARG A 75 -2.10 -16.86 -3.24
C ARG A 75 -1.96 -17.40 -4.68
N GLN A 76 -2.13 -16.55 -5.69
CA GLN A 76 -2.00 -16.93 -7.09
C GLN A 76 -0.58 -17.40 -7.43
N ARG A 77 0.46 -16.70 -6.94
CA ARG A 77 1.84 -17.13 -7.11
C ARG A 77 2.09 -18.52 -6.50
N ARG A 78 1.54 -18.79 -5.32
CA ARG A 78 1.68 -20.09 -4.64
C ARG A 78 1.03 -21.22 -5.44
N LEU A 79 -0.12 -20.98 -6.08
CA LEU A 79 -0.77 -21.98 -6.93
C LEU A 79 0.09 -22.35 -8.16
N LYS A 80 0.77 -21.37 -8.77
CA LYS A 80 1.69 -21.63 -9.89
C LYS A 80 2.89 -22.52 -9.52
N LYS A 81 3.29 -22.53 -8.25
CA LYS A 81 4.36 -23.42 -7.75
C LYS A 81 3.94 -24.89 -7.77
N CYS A 82 2.65 -25.19 -7.64
CA CYS A 82 2.13 -26.57 -7.60
C CYS A 82 1.95 -27.23 -8.98
N ASN A 83 2.57 -26.72 -10.04
CA ASN A 83 2.76 -27.50 -11.28
C ASN A 83 4.14 -28.17 -11.28
N PRO A 84 4.30 -29.42 -10.83
CA PRO A 84 5.36 -30.25 -11.36
C PRO A 84 4.98 -30.67 -12.78
N CYS A 85 5.95 -30.53 -13.69
CA CYS A 85 5.97 -31.28 -14.94
C CYS A 85 6.04 -32.79 -14.66
#